data_AF-A0A5A7YCJ8-F1
#
_entry.id   AF-A0A5A7YCJ8-F1
#
_cell.length_a   1.000
_cell.length_b   1.000
_cell.length_c   1.000
_cell.angle_alpha   90.00
_cell.angle_beta   90.00
_cell.angle_gamma   90.00
#
_symmetry.space_group_name_H-M   'P 1'
#
loop_
_entity.id
_entity.type
_entity.pdbx_description
1 polymer ?
#
loop_
_entity_poly.entity_id
_entity_poly.type
_entity_poly.pdbx_seq_one_letter_code
_entity_poly.pdbx_strand_id
1 'polypeptide(L)'
;MSVVVERGLARCPRCVAVADYTFVESGPNSLRYEVHCGKCGEAYCEVHTPVAPDFTAAVDALVVLPPPAVPSALDVRKRQAMAWLASLRAKTSARVGRGT
;
A
#
# COMPACT_ATOMS: atom_id res chain seq x y z
N MET A 1 -13.82 1.32 34.41
CA MET A 1 -14.99 2.14 34.01
C MET A 1 -15.29 1.77 32.58
N SER A 2 -16.52 1.38 32.25
CA SER A 2 -16.94 1.15 30.87
C SER A 2 -17.84 2.30 30.42
N VAL A 3 -17.64 2.79 29.20
CA VAL A 3 -18.38 3.92 28.64
C VAL A 3 -18.98 3.50 27.31
N VAL A 4 -20.28 3.75 27.13
CA VAL A 4 -20.92 3.55 25.83
C VAL A 4 -20.51 4.72 24.93
N VAL A 5 -19.77 4.42 23.87
CA VAL A 5 -19.25 5.43 22.92
C VAL A 5 -20.15 5.61 21.71
N GLU A 6 -20.96 4.60 21.38
CA GLU A 6 -21.91 4.65 20.26
C GLU A 6 -23.12 3.76 20.54
N ARG A 7 -24.28 4.13 19.99
CA ARG A 7 -25.51 3.34 19.99
C ARG A 7 -26.18 3.44 18.62
N GLY A 8 -26.87 2.38 18.21
CA GLY A 8 -27.64 2.39 16.98
C GLY A 8 -28.48 1.14 16.78
N LEU A 9 -28.89 0.92 15.54
CA LEU A 9 -29.69 -0.25 15.12
C LEU A 9 -28.89 -1.15 14.19
N ALA A 10 -28.95 -2.45 14.45
CA ALA A 10 -28.33 -3.49 13.65
C ALA A 10 -29.30 -4.66 13.42
N ARG A 11 -28.87 -5.66 12.65
CA ARG A 11 -29.60 -6.91 12.50
C ARG A 11 -29.13 -7.91 13.55
N CYS A 12 -30.08 -8.55 14.22
CA CYS A 12 -29.80 -9.66 15.12
C CYS A 12 -29.09 -10.79 14.34
N PRO A 13 -27.91 -11.26 14.78
CA PRO A 13 -27.18 -12.33 14.10
C PRO A 13 -27.95 -13.65 14.01
N ARG A 14 -28.90 -13.86 14.94
CA ARG A 14 -29.70 -15.08 15.02
C ARG A 14 -30.99 -15.03 14.22
N CYS A 15 -31.81 -13.98 14.39
CA CYS A 15 -33.16 -13.94 13.80
C CYS A 15 -33.36 -12.81 12.77
N VAL A 16 -32.33 -12.00 12.51
CA VAL A 16 -32.32 -10.92 11.50
C VAL A 16 -33.36 -9.80 11.75
N ALA A 17 -34.04 -9.83 12.90
CA ALA A 17 -34.84 -8.70 13.35
C ALA A 17 -33.95 -7.47 13.59
N VAL A 18 -34.56 -6.28 13.50
CA VAL A 18 -33.90 -5.05 13.95
C VAL A 18 -33.71 -5.16 15.47
N ALA A 19 -32.50 -4.84 15.92
CA ALA A 19 -32.08 -4.90 17.32
C ALA A 19 -31.18 -3.71 17.63
N ASP A 20 -31.15 -3.30 18.89
CA ASP A 20 -30.24 -2.26 19.36
C ASP A 20 -28.81 -2.82 19.42
N TYR A 21 -27.84 -2.02 18.98
CA TYR A 21 -26.43 -2.26 19.23
C TYR A 21 -25.79 -1.12 20.03
N THR A 22 -24.69 -1.45 20.69
CA THR A 22 -23.84 -0.47 21.37
C THR A 22 -22.37 -0.81 21.18
N PHE A 23 -21.53 0.22 21.02
CA PHE A 23 -20.10 0.09 21.24
C PHE A 23 -19.73 0.59 22.64
N VAL A 24 -19.02 -0.23 23.40
CA VAL A 24 -18.62 0.02 24.78
C VAL A 24 -17.11 0.00 24.90
N GLU A 25 -16.52 1.14 25.23
CA GLU A 25 -15.10 1.24 25.55
C GLU A 25 -14.90 0.78 27.01
N SER A 26 -14.11 -0.27 27.21
CA SER A 26 -13.90 -0.90 28.53
C SER A 26 -12.51 -0.61 29.13
N GLY A 27 -11.63 0.06 28.39
CA GLY A 27 -10.27 0.39 28.79
C GLY A 27 -9.49 1.05 27.64
N PRO A 28 -8.20 1.38 27.84
CA PRO A 28 -7.43 2.25 26.94
C PRO A 28 -7.34 1.77 25.48
N ASN A 29 -7.60 0.49 25.24
CA ASN A 29 -7.47 -0.19 23.96
C ASN A 29 -8.45 -1.38 23.89
N SER A 30 -9.68 -1.22 24.38
CA SER A 30 -10.68 -2.28 24.31
C SER A 30 -12.04 -1.70 23.98
N LEU A 31 -12.55 -2.11 22.82
CA LEU A 31 -13.86 -1.76 22.32
C LEU A 31 -14.71 -3.03 22.23
N ARG A 32 -15.92 -2.99 22.75
CA ARG A 32 -16.83 -4.12 22.72
C ARG A 32 -18.08 -3.75 21.95
N TYR A 33 -18.40 -4.54 20.93
CA TYR A 33 -19.64 -4.46 20.19
C TYR A 33 -20.67 -5.39 20.82
N GLU A 34 -21.83 -4.86 21.18
CA GLU A 34 -22.92 -5.63 21.79
C GLU A 34 -24.21 -5.46 20.97
N VAL A 35 -24.97 -6.52 20.76
CA VAL A 35 -26.32 -6.50 20.14
C VAL A 35 -27.30 -7.19 21.07
N HIS A 36 -28.39 -6.51 21.41
CA HIS A 36 -29.45 -7.03 22.27
C HIS A 36 -30.77 -7.10 21.49
N CYS A 37 -31.23 -8.31 21.19
CA CYS A 37 -32.43 -8.51 20.39
C CYS A 37 -33.68 -8.69 21.26
N GLY A 38 -34.57 -7.70 21.26
CA GLY A 38 -35.86 -7.80 21.94
C GLY A 38 -36.85 -8.82 21.35
N LYS A 39 -36.63 -9.30 20.12
CA LYS A 39 -37.53 -10.28 19.46
C LYS A 39 -37.25 -11.72 19.88
N CYS A 40 -36.00 -12.16 19.78
CA CYS A 40 -35.63 -13.56 20.06
C CYS A 40 -34.77 -13.72 21.32
N GLY A 41 -34.44 -12.63 22.02
CA GLY A 41 -33.65 -12.65 23.24
C GLY A 41 -32.15 -12.89 23.04
N GLU A 42 -31.66 -12.86 21.80
CA GLU A 42 -30.23 -13.04 21.53
C GLU A 42 -29.43 -11.87 22.10
N ALA A 43 -28.33 -12.18 22.80
CA ALA A 43 -27.37 -11.22 23.31
C ALA A 43 -25.99 -11.57 22.74
N TYR A 44 -25.58 -10.84 21.71
CA TYR A 44 -24.31 -11.04 21.02
C TYR A 44 -23.27 -10.03 21.53
N CYS A 45 -22.01 -10.47 21.65
CA CYS A 45 -20.91 -9.67 22.14
C CYS A 45 -19.62 -10.04 21.41
N GLU A 46 -18.92 -9.04 20.87
CA GLU A 46 -17.59 -9.16 20.27
C GLU A 46 -16.64 -8.14 20.89
N VAL A 47 -15.45 -8.59 21.31
CA VAL A 47 -14.43 -7.71 21.89
C VAL A 47 -13.33 -7.48 20.87
N HIS A 48 -13.12 -6.22 20.50
CA HIS A 48 -12.01 -5.77 19.67
C HIS A 48 -10.91 -5.17 20.55
N THR A 49 -9.70 -5.71 20.38
CA THR A 49 -8.47 -5.10 20.87
C THR A 49 -7.65 -4.63 19.67
N PRO A 50 -7.09 -3.41 19.69
CA PRO A 50 -6.11 -2.99 18.70
C PRO A 50 -4.96 -3.99 18.70
N VAL A 51 -4.72 -4.61 17.54
CA VAL A 51 -3.48 -5.34 17.31
C VAL A 51 -2.46 -4.28 16.93
N ALA A 52 -1.38 -4.17 17.71
CA ALA A 52 -0.29 -3.28 17.36
C ALA A 52 0.22 -3.66 15.96
N PRO A 53 0.36 -2.70 15.02
CA PRO A 53 0.90 -3.00 13.71
C PRO A 53 2.27 -3.65 13.86
N ASP A 54 2.45 -4.80 13.23
CA ASP A 54 3.73 -5.50 13.23
C ASP A 54 4.67 -4.83 12.24
N PHE A 55 5.50 -3.93 12.74
CA PHE A 55 6.51 -3.23 11.95
C PHE A 55 7.74 -4.10 11.63
N THR A 56 7.84 -5.34 12.12
CA THR A 56 9.00 -6.19 11.81
C THR A 56 9.05 -6.56 10.33
N ALA A 57 7.91 -6.71 9.66
CA ALA A 57 7.83 -6.93 8.22
C ALA A 57 8.32 -5.72 7.37
N ALA A 58 8.22 -4.50 7.91
CA ALA A 58 8.66 -3.30 7.20
C ALA A 58 10.19 -3.17 7.13
N VAL A 59 10.92 -3.80 8.06
CA VAL A 59 12.39 -3.82 8.06
C VAL A 59 12.93 -4.67 6.90
N ASP A 60 12.24 -5.78 6.58
CA ASP A 60 12.64 -6.69 5.49
C ASP A 60 12.31 -6.13 4.09
N ALA A 61 11.39 -5.16 4.02
CA ALA A 61 10.96 -4.50 2.79
C ALA A 61 11.76 -3.23 2.43
N LEU A 62 12.78 -2.86 3.21
CA LEU A 62 13.73 -1.80 2.85
C LEU A 62 14.61 -2.28 1.68
N VAL A 63 14.05 -2.25 0.47
CA VAL A 63 14.83 -2.36 -0.75
C VAL A 63 15.73 -1.13 -0.81
N VAL A 64 17.00 -1.31 -0.45
CA VAL A 64 18.05 -0.33 -0.71
C VAL A 64 18.13 -0.18 -2.22
N LEU A 65 17.47 0.85 -2.77
CA LEU A 65 17.63 1.20 -4.16
C LEU A 65 19.11 1.54 -4.37
N PRO A 66 19.82 0.82 -5.26
CA PRO A 66 21.20 1.17 -5.55
C PRO A 66 21.23 2.60 -6.11
N PRO A 67 22.24 3.41 -5.74
CA PRO A 67 22.37 4.75 -6.27
C PRO A 67 22.40 4.67 -7.81
N PRO A 68 21.81 5.65 -8.51
CA PRO A 68 21.79 5.66 -9.96
C PRO A 68 23.24 5.60 -10.48
N ALA A 69 23.54 4.62 -11.31
CA ALA A 69 24.87 4.44 -11.87
C ALA A 69 25.23 5.66 -12.75
N VAL A 70 26.13 6.52 -12.25
CA VAL A 70 26.69 7.59 -13.05
C VAL A 70 27.64 6.99 -14.09
N PRO A 71 27.48 7.31 -15.39
CA PRO A 71 28.37 6.77 -16.41
C PRO A 71 29.79 7.28 -16.19
N SER A 72 30.77 6.41 -16.35
CA SER A 72 32.17 6.80 -16.20
C SER A 72 32.61 7.71 -17.35
N ALA A 73 33.68 8.49 -17.14
CA ALA A 73 34.26 9.33 -18.20
C ALA A 73 34.67 8.51 -19.44
N LEU A 74 35.07 7.25 -19.25
CA LEU A 74 35.41 6.32 -20.31
C LEU A 74 34.18 5.91 -21.13
N ASP A 75 33.03 5.71 -20.48
CA ASP A 75 31.77 5.40 -21.16
C ASP A 75 31.29 6.57 -22.02
N VAL A 76 31.41 7.79 -21.48
CA VAL A 76 31.10 9.02 -22.21
C VAL A 76 32.00 9.14 -23.45
N ARG A 77 33.31 8.93 -23.29
CA ARG A 77 34.29 9.01 -24.39
C ARG A 77 34.05 7.95 -25.47
N LYS A 78 33.71 6.72 -25.08
CA LYS A 78 33.33 5.65 -26.03
C LYS A 78 32.10 6.02 -26.85
N ARG A 79 31.05 6.56 -26.22
CA ARG A 79 29.83 7.00 -26.92
C ARG A 79 30.12 8.12 -27.91
N GLN A 80 30.93 9.11 -27.52
CA GLN A 80 31.36 10.18 -28.41
C GLN A 80 32.14 9.65 -29.62
N ALA A 81 33.07 8.73 -29.40
CA ALA A 81 33.84 8.12 -30.48
C ALA A 81 32.95 7.35 -31.47
N MET A 82 31.99 6.56 -30.96
CA MET A 82 31.03 5.85 -31.81
C MET A 82 30.12 6.80 -32.60
N ALA A 83 29.63 7.87 -31.98
CA ALA A 83 28.83 8.89 -32.65
C ALA A 83 29.62 9.60 -33.76
N TRP A 84 30.90 9.89 -33.51
CA TRP A 84 31.78 10.48 -34.51
C TRP A 84 32.03 9.54 -35.69
N LEU A 85 32.33 8.26 -35.42
CA LEU A 85 32.50 7.24 -36.47
C LEU A 85 31.23 7.04 -37.30
N ALA A 86 30.06 7.02 -36.67
CA ALA A 86 28.78 6.93 -37.35
C ALA A 86 28.54 8.15 -38.26
N SER A 87 28.92 9.34 -37.79
CA SER A 87 28.81 10.59 -38.57
C SER A 87 29.73 10.58 -39.79
N LEU A 88 30.95 10.07 -39.66
CA LEU A 88 31.87 9.88 -40.79
C LEU A 88 31.32 8.89 -41.81
N ARG A 89 30.78 7.76 -41.37
CA ARG A 89 30.18 6.74 -42.24
C ARG A 89 28.96 7.26 -43.00
N ALA A 90 28.12 8.06 -42.35
CA ALA A 90 26.99 8.71 -43.01
C ALA A 90 27.47 9.71 -44.08
N LYS A 91 28.54 10.47 -43.79
CA LYS A 91 29.10 11.47 -44.70
C LYS A 91 29.80 10.86 -45.93
N THR A 92 30.45 9.70 -45.78
CA THR A 92 31.03 8.96 -46.92
C THR A 92 29.96 8.33 -47.79
N SER A 93 28.91 7.75 -47.19
CA SER A 93 27.74 7.22 -47.92
C SER A 93 27.05 8.32 -48.75
N ALA A 94 26.85 9.50 -48.17
CA ALA A 94 26.25 10.65 -48.88
C ALA A 94 27.14 11.21 -50.03
N ARG A 95 28.46 10.98 -49.99
CA ARG A 95 29.40 11.44 -51.02
C ARG A 95 29.47 10.48 -52.22
N VAL A 96 29.29 9.19 -51.98
CA VAL A 96 29.25 8.15 -53.03
C VAL A 96 27.95 8.22 -53.84
N GLY A 97 26.84 8.69 -53.26
CA GLY A 97 25.56 8.84 -53.96
C GLY A 97 25.40 10.09 -54.84
N ARG A 98 26.42 10.95 -54.98
CA ARG A 98 26.35 12.22 -55.74
C ARG A 98 27.36 12.26 -56.90
N GLY A 99 27.52 11.13 -57.58
CA GLY A 99 28.40 10.97 -58.75
C GLY A 99 27.82 9.92 -59.69
N THR A 100 26.70 10.24 -60.33
CA THR A 100 26.17 9.61 -61.55
C THR A 100 25.63 10.73 -62.42
#